data_AF-A0A4S8K0H1-F1
#
_entry.id   AF-A0A4S8K0H1-F1
#
_cell.length_a   1.000
_cell.length_b   1.000
_cell.length_c   1.000
_cell.angle_alpha   90.00
_cell.angle_beta   90.00
_cell.angle_gamma   90.00
#
_symmetry.space_group_name_H-M   'P 1'
#
loop_
_entity.id
_entity.type
_entity.pdbx_description
1 polymer ?
#
loop_
_entity_poly.entity_id
_entity_poly.type
_entity_poly.pdbx_seq_one_letter_code
_entity_poly.pdbx_strand_id
1 'polypeptide(L)'
;MNSCVHAASKPRKSSQTSVLCLSSAGYGDDLKSIPPIRRKPILDHGTALTHSVSQSTAMAFAASDELLGTFVPVAVYWVYSGIYVLLGDLENYRLHTKAEENAKNIVSKWTVVKGVLLQQAFQIAVSLLLFTVITILLTVVISHRCTHCMDRTDRSLRVQVIKDESGAEKPQPSVPAIIAQFIVAMFVLDTWQYFMHRYMHVNKFLYKHVHSKHHTLVVPYAFGALYNHPLEGLLLDTIGGALAFLVSGMTPRTGIFFFSFATVKTVDDHCGLWLPGNLLHVFFSNNSAYHDVHHQLYGSKYNFSQPFFVMWDKILGTYMPYSLERRKEGGFEARPIKLKS
;
A
#
# COMPACT_ATOMS: atom_id res chain seq x y z
N MET A 1 -11.79 41.26 66.80
CA MET A 1 -12.13 42.37 65.90
C MET A 1 -13.27 41.87 65.01
N ASN A 2 -14.52 41.74 65.45
CA ASN A 2 -15.55 42.75 65.73
C ASN A 2 -15.51 44.02 64.86
N SER A 3 -16.58 44.15 64.05
CA SER A 3 -17.39 45.35 63.84
C SER A 3 -16.76 46.47 62.99
N CYS A 4 -17.44 47.32 62.23
CA CYS A 4 -18.84 47.56 61.84
C CYS A 4 -18.79 48.83 60.95
N VAL A 5 -19.70 48.96 59.96
CA VAL A 5 -20.57 50.17 59.73
C VAL A 5 -19.87 51.46 59.20
N HIS A 6 -20.36 52.33 58.29
CA HIS A 6 -21.67 52.83 57.81
C HIS A 6 -21.54 53.27 56.32
N ALA A 7 -22.53 53.07 55.42
CA ALA A 7 -23.66 53.97 55.03
C ALA A 7 -23.22 55.32 54.39
N ALA A 8 -23.81 55.92 53.35
CA ALA A 8 -25.05 55.83 52.56
C ALA A 8 -24.76 56.49 51.17
N SER A 9 -25.57 56.57 50.10
CA SER A 9 -27.01 56.71 49.93
C SER A 9 -27.44 56.49 48.46
N LYS A 10 -28.58 55.80 48.32
CA LYS A 10 -29.54 55.55 47.20
C LYS A 10 -30.15 56.83 46.54
N PRO A 11 -31.23 56.79 45.69
CA PRO A 11 -31.74 55.82 44.67
C PRO A 11 -32.47 56.46 43.41
N ARG A 12 -32.87 55.64 42.41
CA ARG A 12 -34.25 55.41 41.83
C ARG A 12 -34.19 54.87 40.38
N LYS A 13 -34.70 53.66 40.08
CA LYS A 13 -36.09 53.26 39.69
C LYS A 13 -36.56 53.87 38.35
N SER A 14 -37.29 53.23 37.42
CA SER A 14 -37.73 51.85 37.14
C SER A 14 -38.65 51.89 35.89
N SER A 15 -38.69 50.79 35.13
CA SER A 15 -39.87 50.12 34.52
C SER A 15 -40.79 50.77 33.45
N GLN A 16 -41.05 49.94 32.42
CA GLN A 16 -42.36 49.53 31.86
C GLN A 16 -43.10 50.35 30.76
N THR A 17 -43.26 49.65 29.61
CA THR A 17 -44.49 49.33 28.83
C THR A 17 -45.43 50.41 28.29
N SER A 18 -45.53 50.43 26.95
CA SER A 18 -46.68 50.62 26.04
C SER A 18 -47.84 51.54 26.42
N VAL A 19 -48.11 52.56 25.57
CA VAL A 19 -49.47 53.04 25.23
C VAL A 19 -49.52 53.53 23.77
N LEU A 20 -50.57 53.07 23.08
CA LEU A 20 -51.10 53.52 21.78
C LEU A 20 -51.22 55.05 21.66
N CYS A 21 -51.01 55.58 20.44
CA CYS A 21 -51.77 56.74 19.98
C CYS A 21 -52.11 56.59 18.49
N LEU A 22 -53.41 56.51 18.23
CA LEU A 22 -54.06 56.64 16.93
C LEU A 22 -53.96 58.10 16.45
N SER A 23 -53.70 58.31 15.16
CA SER A 23 -54.21 59.49 14.45
C SER A 23 -54.59 59.09 13.02
N SER A 24 -55.83 59.42 12.70
CA SER A 24 -56.55 59.18 11.46
C SER A 24 -56.48 60.42 10.55
N ALA A 25 -56.41 60.19 9.23
CA ALA A 25 -57.25 60.77 8.17
C ALA A 25 -56.44 61.18 6.93
N GLY A 26 -56.87 60.65 5.79
CA GLY A 26 -56.38 60.98 4.45
C GLY A 26 -57.03 60.07 3.41
N TYR A 27 -58.25 60.41 3.02
CA TYR A 27 -59.09 59.76 2.01
C TYR A 27 -58.56 60.07 0.60
N GLY A 28 -58.54 59.08 -0.28
CA GLY A 28 -58.16 59.24 -1.69
C GLY A 28 -58.38 57.94 -2.45
N ASP A 29 -59.46 57.89 -3.21
CA ASP A 29 -59.88 56.81 -4.10
C ASP A 29 -58.82 56.49 -5.16
N ASP A 30 -58.54 55.20 -5.40
CA ASP A 30 -58.28 54.69 -6.76
C ASP A 30 -58.35 53.15 -6.82
N LEU A 31 -59.53 52.68 -7.21
CA LEU A 31 -59.76 51.31 -7.69
C LEU A 31 -59.25 51.23 -9.13
N LYS A 32 -58.06 50.64 -9.35
CA LYS A 32 -57.67 49.94 -10.59
C LYS A 32 -56.32 49.22 -10.45
N SER A 33 -56.29 48.01 -11.01
CA SER A 33 -55.13 47.16 -11.34
C SER A 33 -54.68 46.12 -10.29
N ILE A 34 -55.06 44.87 -10.54
CA ILE A 34 -54.43 43.65 -10.00
C ILE A 34 -53.28 43.27 -10.96
N PRO A 35 -52.02 43.15 -10.50
CA PRO A 35 -50.96 42.45 -11.22
C PRO A 35 -50.73 41.03 -10.62
N PRO A 36 -50.11 40.12 -11.39
CA PRO A 36 -50.40 38.69 -11.31
C PRO A 36 -49.61 37.93 -10.23
N ILE A 37 -50.16 36.77 -9.88
CA ILE A 37 -49.56 35.75 -9.02
C ILE A 37 -48.17 35.38 -9.53
N ARG A 38 -47.13 35.68 -8.74
CA ARG A 38 -45.75 35.29 -9.01
C ARG A 38 -45.63 33.76 -8.86
N ARG A 39 -45.59 33.02 -9.98
CA ARG A 39 -45.23 31.60 -9.97
C ARG A 39 -43.80 31.47 -9.47
N LYS A 40 -43.56 30.61 -8.48
CA LYS A 40 -42.21 30.20 -8.08
C LYS A 40 -41.50 29.59 -9.30
N PRO A 41 -40.19 29.83 -9.50
CA PRO A 41 -39.45 29.11 -10.51
C PRO A 41 -39.47 27.62 -10.15
N ILE A 42 -39.97 26.79 -11.07
CA ILE A 42 -39.75 25.36 -11.04
C ILE A 42 -38.24 25.20 -11.23
N LEU A 43 -37.55 24.75 -10.17
CA LEU A 43 -36.16 24.32 -10.28
C LEU A 43 -36.10 23.21 -11.32
N ASP A 44 -35.37 23.47 -12.40
CA ASP A 44 -35.07 22.49 -13.43
C ASP A 44 -34.13 21.44 -12.82
N HIS A 45 -34.72 20.38 -12.26
CA HIS A 45 -34.00 19.26 -11.66
C HIS A 45 -33.17 18.46 -12.69
N GLY A 46 -33.31 18.72 -14.00
CA GLY A 46 -32.60 18.01 -15.06
C GLY A 46 -31.12 18.38 -15.19
N THR A 47 -30.76 19.65 -14.97
CA THR A 47 -29.40 20.16 -15.27
C THR A 47 -28.39 19.87 -14.15
N ALA A 48 -28.86 19.70 -12.91
CA ALA A 48 -28.01 19.32 -11.78
C ALA A 48 -27.62 17.83 -11.81
N LEU A 49 -28.48 16.97 -12.38
CA LEU A 49 -28.21 15.54 -12.51
C LEU A 49 -27.17 15.24 -13.60
N THR A 50 -27.16 15.98 -14.70
CA THR A 50 -26.17 15.78 -15.77
C THR A 50 -24.76 16.25 -15.37
N HIS A 51 -24.64 17.34 -14.60
CA HIS A 51 -23.37 17.77 -14.01
C HIS A 51 -22.87 16.82 -12.92
N SER A 52 -23.76 16.27 -12.09
CA SER A 52 -23.43 15.26 -11.07
C SER A 52 -22.93 13.95 -11.70
N VAL A 53 -23.62 13.47 -12.74
CA VAL A 53 -23.23 12.24 -13.46
C VAL A 53 -21.95 12.45 -14.29
N SER A 54 -21.73 13.64 -14.85
CA SER A 54 -20.50 13.99 -15.57
C SER A 54 -19.29 14.18 -14.66
N GLN A 55 -19.45 14.76 -13.46
CA GLN A 55 -18.37 14.81 -12.46
C GLN A 55 -18.07 13.42 -11.87
N SER A 56 -19.10 12.58 -11.69
CA SER A 56 -18.93 11.21 -11.19
C SER A 56 -18.25 10.28 -12.20
N THR A 57 -18.28 10.61 -13.51
CA THR A 57 -17.56 9.88 -14.56
C THR A 57 -16.19 10.49 -14.89
N ALA A 58 -15.99 11.80 -14.73
CA ALA A 58 -14.68 12.44 -14.87
C ALA A 58 -13.75 12.17 -13.67
N MET A 59 -14.31 11.95 -12.47
CA MET A 59 -13.58 11.44 -11.29
C MET A 59 -13.18 9.95 -11.42
N ALA A 60 -13.59 9.26 -12.49
CA ALA A 60 -13.28 7.85 -12.72
C ALA A 60 -11.92 7.61 -13.42
N PHE A 61 -11.17 8.66 -13.76
CA PHE A 61 -9.81 8.54 -14.33
C PHE A 61 -8.68 8.96 -13.37
N ALA A 62 -9.02 9.55 -12.22
CA ALA A 62 -8.09 9.58 -11.10
C ALA A 62 -8.21 8.22 -10.40
N ALA A 63 -7.35 7.26 -10.78
CA ALA A 63 -7.23 6.02 -10.02
C ALA A 63 -7.01 6.38 -8.55
N SER A 64 -7.86 5.88 -7.64
CA SER A 64 -7.67 6.12 -6.22
C SER A 64 -6.29 5.61 -5.80
N ASP A 65 -5.66 6.20 -4.77
CA ASP A 65 -4.33 5.77 -4.32
C ASP A 65 -4.32 4.26 -4.00
N GLU A 66 -5.45 3.68 -3.63
CA GLU A 66 -5.63 2.24 -3.40
C GLU A 66 -5.59 1.45 -4.71
N LEU A 67 -6.29 1.89 -5.76
CA LEU A 67 -6.23 1.27 -7.08
C LEU A 67 -4.80 1.33 -7.63
N LEU A 68 -4.13 2.48 -7.48
CA LEU A 68 -2.73 2.64 -7.85
C LEU A 68 -1.82 1.72 -7.03
N GLY A 69 -2.07 1.58 -5.72
CA GLY A 69 -1.36 0.65 -4.84
C GLY A 69 -1.45 -0.81 -5.28
N THR A 70 -2.55 -1.20 -5.92
CA THR A 70 -2.74 -2.56 -6.46
C THR A 70 -2.00 -2.76 -7.78
N PHE A 71 -2.05 -1.80 -8.71
CA PHE A 71 -1.55 -2.01 -10.09
C PHE A 71 -0.12 -1.50 -10.34
N VAL A 72 0.33 -0.44 -9.64
CA VAL A 72 1.66 0.15 -9.88
C VAL A 72 2.79 -0.84 -9.57
N PRO A 73 2.82 -1.56 -8.42
CA PRO A 73 3.86 -2.56 -8.18
C PRO A 73 3.87 -3.67 -9.25
N VAL A 74 2.70 -4.08 -9.75
CA VAL A 74 2.59 -5.07 -10.84
C VAL A 74 3.19 -4.52 -12.15
N ALA A 75 2.92 -3.27 -12.50
CA ALA A 75 3.54 -2.63 -13.66
C ALA A 75 5.06 -2.53 -13.50
N VAL A 76 5.53 -2.10 -12.31
CA VAL A 76 6.96 -2.03 -11.97
C VAL A 76 7.63 -3.39 -12.07
N TYR A 77 6.97 -4.47 -11.60
CA TYR A 77 7.47 -5.84 -11.74
C TYR A 77 7.82 -6.18 -13.18
N TRP A 78 6.88 -5.96 -14.11
CA TRP A 78 7.08 -6.33 -15.52
C TRP A 78 8.06 -5.42 -16.24
N VAL A 79 8.04 -4.11 -15.95
CA VAL A 79 9.01 -3.16 -16.53
C VAL A 79 10.42 -3.51 -16.07
N TYR A 80 10.63 -3.67 -14.77
CA TYR A 80 11.95 -3.95 -14.21
C TYR A 80 12.47 -5.35 -14.59
N SER A 81 11.57 -6.36 -14.61
CA SER A 81 11.91 -7.67 -15.15
C SER A 81 12.29 -7.60 -16.63
N GLY A 82 11.57 -6.80 -17.43
CA GLY A 82 11.87 -6.58 -18.85
C GLY A 82 13.24 -5.97 -19.08
N ILE A 83 13.66 -5.00 -18.24
CA ILE A 83 15.02 -4.44 -18.27
C ILE A 83 16.05 -5.56 -18.08
N TYR A 84 15.86 -6.43 -17.08
CA TYR A 84 16.78 -7.55 -16.84
C TYR A 84 16.77 -8.61 -17.96
N VAL A 85 15.65 -8.80 -18.65
CA VAL A 85 15.59 -9.65 -19.85
C VAL A 85 16.47 -9.06 -20.96
N LEU A 86 16.39 -7.75 -21.20
CA LEU A 86 17.24 -7.06 -22.19
C LEU A 86 18.73 -7.10 -21.80
N LEU A 87 19.04 -6.98 -20.51
CA LEU A 87 20.40 -7.12 -19.99
C LEU A 87 20.89 -8.58 -19.92
N GLY A 88 19.99 -9.55 -20.13
CA GLY A 88 20.28 -10.97 -20.00
C GLY A 88 21.30 -11.51 -21.01
N ASP A 89 21.58 -10.77 -22.09
CA ASP A 89 22.61 -11.06 -23.09
C ASP A 89 24.04 -10.75 -22.61
N LEU A 90 24.17 -10.09 -21.47
CA LEU A 90 25.46 -9.78 -20.85
C LEU A 90 26.07 -11.00 -20.14
N GLU A 91 26.46 -12.03 -20.90
CA GLU A 91 26.98 -13.33 -20.40
C GLU A 91 28.11 -13.18 -19.36
N ASN A 92 28.96 -12.16 -19.52
CA ASN A 92 30.07 -11.86 -18.62
C ASN A 92 29.67 -11.44 -17.19
N TYR A 93 28.39 -11.18 -16.95
CA TYR A 93 27.85 -10.79 -15.66
C TYR A 93 26.83 -11.77 -15.11
N ARG A 94 26.56 -12.88 -15.81
CA ARG A 94 25.57 -13.87 -15.36
C ARG A 94 26.13 -14.79 -14.27
N LEU A 95 25.30 -15.13 -13.29
CA LEU A 95 25.59 -16.14 -12.27
C LEU A 95 25.51 -17.58 -12.81
N HIS A 96 24.71 -17.79 -13.84
CA HIS A 96 24.64 -19.05 -14.59
C HIS A 96 24.55 -18.75 -16.09
N THR A 97 25.17 -19.58 -16.91
CA THR A 97 25.03 -19.46 -18.37
C THR A 97 23.57 -19.66 -18.79
N LYS A 98 23.16 -19.12 -19.94
CA LYS A 98 21.81 -19.39 -20.47
C LYS A 98 21.56 -20.87 -20.73
N ALA A 99 22.60 -21.62 -21.11
CA ALA A 99 22.51 -23.06 -21.29
C ALA A 99 22.15 -23.76 -19.98
N GLU A 100 22.80 -23.39 -18.87
CA GLU A 100 22.47 -23.90 -17.53
C GLU A 100 21.07 -23.46 -17.08
N GLU A 101 20.69 -22.20 -17.29
CA GLU A 101 19.35 -21.71 -16.95
C GLU A 101 18.27 -22.54 -17.67
N ASN A 102 18.44 -22.80 -18.96
CA ASN A 102 17.46 -23.56 -19.74
C ASN A 102 17.47 -25.07 -19.43
N ALA A 103 18.62 -25.62 -19.01
CA ALA A 103 18.77 -27.05 -18.76
C ALA A 103 18.41 -27.46 -17.31
N LYS A 104 18.70 -26.60 -16.32
CA LYS A 104 18.51 -26.90 -14.90
C LYS A 104 17.10 -26.56 -14.41
N ASN A 105 16.43 -25.59 -15.04
CA ASN A 105 15.06 -25.23 -14.66
C ASN A 105 14.06 -26.28 -15.16
N ILE A 106 13.16 -26.71 -14.27
CA ILE A 106 12.24 -27.82 -14.54
C ILE A 106 11.06 -27.37 -15.42
N VAL A 107 10.69 -26.09 -15.33
CA VAL A 107 9.52 -25.52 -16.01
C VAL A 107 9.95 -24.56 -17.12
N SER A 108 9.15 -24.50 -18.19
CA SER A 108 9.39 -23.56 -19.29
C SER A 108 9.15 -22.11 -18.85
N LYS A 109 9.86 -21.16 -19.48
CA LYS A 109 9.66 -19.71 -19.26
C LYS A 109 8.21 -19.26 -19.48
N TRP A 110 7.51 -19.89 -20.42
CA TRP A 110 6.10 -19.58 -20.70
C TRP A 110 5.17 -20.06 -19.58
N THR A 111 5.43 -21.23 -19.00
CA THR A 111 4.75 -21.71 -17.79
C THR A 111 4.94 -20.73 -16.64
N VAL A 112 6.15 -20.17 -16.54
CA VAL A 112 6.52 -19.22 -15.50
C VAL A 112 5.76 -17.90 -15.66
N VAL A 113 5.74 -17.32 -16.86
CA VAL A 113 4.94 -16.12 -17.16
C VAL A 113 3.47 -16.33 -16.81
N LYS A 114 2.86 -17.46 -17.25
CA LYS A 114 1.47 -17.79 -16.89
C LYS A 114 1.27 -17.92 -15.38
N GLY A 115 2.21 -18.55 -14.68
CA GLY A 115 2.16 -18.72 -13.24
C GLY A 115 2.21 -17.40 -12.48
N VAL A 116 3.08 -16.48 -12.90
CA VAL A 116 3.20 -15.13 -12.33
C VAL A 116 1.94 -14.32 -12.61
N LEU A 117 1.41 -14.34 -13.84
CA LEU A 117 0.17 -13.64 -14.16
C LEU A 117 -1.03 -14.18 -13.35
N LEU A 118 -1.10 -15.50 -13.16
CA LEU A 118 -2.12 -16.11 -12.31
C LEU A 118 -1.99 -15.68 -10.85
N GLN A 119 -0.77 -15.66 -10.32
CA GLN A 119 -0.47 -15.23 -8.97
C GLN A 119 -0.83 -13.74 -8.75
N GLN A 120 -0.47 -12.87 -9.70
CA GLN A 120 -0.78 -11.44 -9.64
C GLN A 120 -2.29 -11.21 -9.78
N ALA A 121 -2.97 -11.91 -10.67
CA ALA A 121 -4.43 -11.84 -10.80
C ALA A 121 -5.13 -12.25 -9.49
N PHE A 122 -4.64 -13.30 -8.83
CA PHE A 122 -5.14 -13.72 -7.53
C PHE A 122 -4.91 -12.64 -6.45
N GLN A 123 -3.70 -12.07 -6.38
CA GLN A 123 -3.40 -10.99 -5.42
C GLN A 123 -4.23 -9.73 -5.66
N ILE A 124 -4.43 -9.34 -6.92
CA ILE A 124 -5.31 -8.23 -7.31
C ILE A 124 -6.75 -8.52 -6.85
N ALA A 125 -7.27 -9.72 -7.12
CA ALA A 125 -8.61 -10.11 -6.69
C ALA A 125 -8.77 -10.05 -5.15
N VAL A 126 -7.80 -10.57 -4.41
CA VAL A 126 -7.77 -10.50 -2.94
C VAL A 126 -7.70 -9.06 -2.46
N SER A 127 -6.84 -8.23 -3.05
CA SER A 127 -6.68 -6.81 -2.71
C SER A 127 -7.97 -6.03 -2.91
N LEU A 128 -8.63 -6.20 -4.07
CA LEU A 128 -9.91 -5.55 -4.38
C LEU A 128 -11.05 -6.04 -3.47
N LEU A 129 -11.09 -7.34 -3.15
CA LEU A 129 -12.07 -7.90 -2.23
C LEU A 129 -11.88 -7.31 -0.81
N LEU A 130 -10.65 -7.30 -0.31
CA LEU A 130 -10.32 -6.73 0.99
C LEU A 130 -10.69 -5.24 1.06
N PHE A 131 -10.35 -4.47 0.03
CA PHE A 131 -10.72 -3.06 -0.06
C PHE A 131 -12.24 -2.86 -0.02
N THR A 132 -12.99 -3.66 -0.78
CA THR A 132 -14.46 -3.60 -0.82
C THR A 132 -15.05 -3.92 0.56
N VAL A 133 -14.59 -5.00 1.20
CA VAL A 133 -15.06 -5.42 2.53
C VAL A 133 -14.75 -4.37 3.59
N ILE A 134 -13.53 -3.83 3.61
CA ILE A 134 -13.11 -2.78 4.56
C ILE A 134 -13.98 -1.53 4.37
N THR A 135 -14.21 -1.11 3.12
CA THR A 135 -15.03 0.05 2.81
C THR A 135 -16.46 -0.14 3.32
N ILE A 136 -17.09 -1.30 3.03
CA ILE A 136 -18.44 -1.62 3.51
C ILE A 136 -18.49 -1.63 5.05
N LEU A 137 -17.53 -2.27 5.71
CA LEU A 137 -17.47 -2.33 7.17
C LEU A 137 -17.32 -0.94 7.79
N LEU A 138 -16.47 -0.08 7.23
CA LEU A 138 -16.33 1.30 7.68
C LEU A 138 -17.64 2.08 7.52
N THR A 139 -18.30 1.97 6.38
CA THR A 139 -19.60 2.61 6.14
C THR A 139 -20.66 2.12 7.14
N VAL A 140 -20.73 0.81 7.40
CA VAL A 140 -21.66 0.21 8.36
C VAL A 140 -21.37 0.67 9.79
N VAL A 141 -20.10 0.69 10.22
CA VAL A 141 -19.69 1.15 11.56
C VAL A 141 -19.98 2.63 11.76
N ILE A 142 -19.72 3.48 10.76
CA ILE A 142 -20.04 4.91 10.79
C ILE A 142 -21.56 5.10 10.86
N SER A 143 -22.32 4.37 10.04
CA SER A 143 -23.79 4.41 10.05
C SER A 143 -24.37 3.94 11.39
N HIS A 144 -23.80 2.92 12.02
CA HIS A 144 -24.20 2.45 13.35
C HIS A 144 -23.85 3.44 14.47
N ARG A 145 -22.69 4.11 14.41
CA ARG A 145 -22.35 5.18 15.36
C ARG A 145 -23.29 6.38 15.19
N CYS A 146 -23.65 6.75 13.97
CA CYS A 146 -24.58 7.86 13.72
C CYS A 146 -26.02 7.55 14.18
N THR A 147 -26.45 6.29 14.17
CA THR A 147 -27.79 5.90 14.66
C THR A 147 -27.89 5.86 16.18
N HIS A 148 -26.77 5.69 16.91
CA HIS A 148 -26.75 5.73 18.38
C HIS A 148 -26.56 7.15 18.97
N CYS A 149 -26.39 8.17 18.11
CA CYS A 149 -26.16 9.57 18.49
C CYS A 149 -27.30 10.52 18.05
N MET A 150 -28.54 10.04 17.96
CA MET A 150 -29.70 10.94 17.82
C MET A 150 -30.15 11.45 19.19
N ASP A 151 -29.29 12.24 19.84
CA ASP A 151 -29.74 13.25 20.80
C ASP A 151 -29.42 14.65 20.26
N ARG A 152 -30.32 15.58 20.54
CA ARG A 152 -30.76 16.68 19.68
C ARG A 152 -29.89 17.94 19.78
N THR A 153 -28.56 17.81 19.72
CA THR A 153 -27.67 18.99 19.75
C THR A 153 -26.34 18.74 19.05
N ASP A 154 -26.31 18.50 17.73
CA ASP A 154 -25.05 18.73 17.02
C ASP A 154 -25.14 19.01 15.51
N ARG A 155 -25.58 20.23 15.18
CA ARG A 155 -25.40 20.78 13.83
C ARG A 155 -23.92 21.14 13.55
N SER A 156 -23.09 21.27 14.60
CA SER A 156 -21.68 21.63 14.51
C SER A 156 -20.80 20.43 14.14
N LEU A 157 -21.04 19.26 14.75
CA LEU A 157 -20.38 17.99 14.43
C LEU A 157 -20.76 17.49 13.04
N ARG A 158 -22.00 17.69 12.58
CA ARG A 158 -22.35 17.45 11.16
C ARG A 158 -21.48 18.27 10.22
N VAL A 159 -21.14 19.52 10.55
CA VAL A 159 -20.30 20.35 9.69
C VAL A 159 -18.82 19.95 9.78
N GLN A 160 -18.34 19.47 10.93
CA GLN A 160 -16.99 18.92 11.06
C GLN A 160 -16.82 17.58 10.34
N VAL A 161 -17.75 16.65 10.49
CA VAL A 161 -17.73 15.36 9.79
C VAL A 161 -17.87 15.54 8.28
N ILE A 162 -18.73 16.46 7.81
CA ILE A 162 -18.84 16.78 6.37
C ILE A 162 -17.60 17.53 5.85
N LYS A 163 -16.89 18.30 6.69
CA LYS A 163 -15.60 18.90 6.32
C LYS A 163 -14.48 17.87 6.24
N ASP A 164 -14.46 16.87 7.11
CA ASP A 164 -13.51 15.75 7.00
C ASP A 164 -13.79 14.88 5.76
N GLU A 165 -15.05 14.84 5.29
CA GLU A 165 -15.44 14.19 4.02
C GLU A 165 -15.26 15.08 2.78
N SER A 166 -14.79 16.33 2.93
CA SER A 166 -14.49 17.20 1.79
C SER A 166 -13.18 16.84 1.09
N GLY A 167 -12.94 15.55 0.80
CA GLY A 167 -11.84 15.10 -0.07
C GLY A 167 -10.47 15.67 0.27
N ALA A 168 -10.26 16.10 1.52
CA ALA A 168 -9.01 16.68 1.97
C ALA A 168 -8.02 15.53 2.11
N GLU A 169 -7.32 15.26 1.01
CA GLU A 169 -6.21 14.33 0.94
C GLU A 169 -5.34 14.52 2.20
N LYS A 170 -5.21 13.47 3.02
CA LYS A 170 -4.39 13.56 4.25
C LYS A 170 -3.03 14.13 3.85
N PRO A 171 -2.54 15.18 4.53
CA PRO A 171 -1.27 15.79 4.17
C PRO A 171 -0.18 14.71 4.09
N GLN A 172 0.58 14.71 3.01
CA GLN A 172 1.69 13.76 2.87
C GLN A 172 2.66 13.96 4.04
N PRO A 173 3.17 12.87 4.66
CA PRO A 173 4.13 12.99 5.74
C PRO A 173 5.39 13.72 5.28
N SER A 174 6.09 14.35 6.21
CA SER A 174 7.39 14.96 5.91
C SER A 174 8.38 13.92 5.39
N VAL A 175 9.36 14.33 4.60
CA VAL A 175 10.39 13.41 4.06
C VAL A 175 11.07 12.56 5.17
N PRO A 176 11.46 13.11 6.33
CA PRO A 176 12.00 12.30 7.42
C PRO A 176 11.01 11.25 7.95
N ALA A 177 9.72 11.59 8.03
CA ALA A 177 8.68 10.64 8.43
C ALA A 177 8.53 9.52 7.39
N ILE A 178 8.53 9.83 6.09
CA ILE A 178 8.51 8.84 5.01
C ILE A 178 9.74 7.90 5.11
N ILE A 179 10.94 8.44 5.34
CA ILE A 179 12.15 7.63 5.51
C ILE A 179 12.02 6.70 6.71
N ALA A 180 11.55 7.18 7.86
CA ALA A 180 11.32 6.36 9.04
C ALA A 180 10.29 5.25 8.78
N GLN A 181 9.20 5.58 8.07
CA GLN A 181 8.17 4.63 7.66
C GLN A 181 8.73 3.54 6.76
N PHE A 182 9.58 3.90 5.79
CA PHE A 182 10.29 2.95 4.92
C PHE A 182 11.15 2.00 5.74
N ILE A 183 11.96 2.52 6.66
CA ILE A 183 12.84 1.70 7.51
C ILE A 183 12.02 0.71 8.33
N VAL A 184 10.97 1.18 9.01
CA VAL A 184 10.06 0.31 9.79
C VAL A 184 9.44 -0.77 8.90
N ALA A 185 8.94 -0.38 7.73
CA ALA A 185 8.31 -1.31 6.80
C ALA A 185 9.30 -2.36 6.26
N MET A 186 10.55 -1.99 5.97
CA MET A 186 11.60 -2.95 5.57
C MET A 186 11.82 -3.99 6.67
N PHE A 187 12.00 -3.57 7.93
CA PHE A 187 12.21 -4.50 9.04
C PHE A 187 11.01 -5.41 9.29
N VAL A 188 9.80 -4.88 9.22
CA VAL A 188 8.57 -5.68 9.41
C VAL A 188 8.42 -6.70 8.28
N LEU A 189 8.60 -6.27 7.02
CA LEU A 189 8.50 -7.14 5.86
C LEU A 189 9.55 -8.25 5.90
N ASP A 190 10.83 -7.90 6.13
CA ASP A 190 11.93 -8.87 6.25
C ASP A 190 11.69 -9.87 7.36
N THR A 191 11.18 -9.41 8.50
CA THR A 191 10.87 -10.29 9.64
C THR A 191 9.80 -11.30 9.26
N TRP A 192 8.69 -10.84 8.70
CA TRP A 192 7.60 -11.73 8.28
C TRP A 192 8.07 -12.73 7.22
N GLN A 193 8.72 -12.22 6.17
CA GLN A 193 9.22 -13.00 5.05
C GLN A 193 10.23 -14.06 5.52
N TYR A 194 11.21 -13.70 6.35
CA TYR A 194 12.19 -14.66 6.87
C TYR A 194 11.52 -15.85 7.59
N PHE A 195 10.66 -15.56 8.57
CA PHE A 195 10.08 -16.62 9.41
C PHE A 195 9.15 -17.51 8.60
N MET A 196 8.34 -16.93 7.72
CA MET A 196 7.40 -17.67 6.89
C MET A 196 8.13 -18.48 5.81
N HIS A 197 9.15 -17.92 5.17
CA HIS A 197 9.97 -18.60 4.17
C HIS A 197 10.73 -19.79 4.80
N ARG A 198 11.40 -19.57 5.94
CA ARG A 198 12.03 -20.64 6.71
C ARG A 198 11.03 -21.71 7.13
N TYR A 199 9.84 -21.31 7.58
CA TYR A 199 8.79 -22.26 7.97
C TYR A 199 8.34 -23.13 6.79
N MET A 200 8.16 -22.54 5.60
CA MET A 200 7.81 -23.29 4.39
C MET A 200 8.91 -24.28 3.99
N HIS A 201 10.18 -23.98 4.21
CA HIS A 201 11.29 -24.92 3.99
C HIS A 201 11.34 -26.05 5.01
N VAL A 202 11.15 -25.75 6.29
CA VAL A 202 11.25 -26.73 7.38
C VAL A 202 10.02 -27.65 7.42
N ASN A 203 8.84 -27.12 7.10
CA ASN A 203 7.61 -27.90 7.04
C ASN A 203 7.53 -28.70 5.75
N LYS A 204 7.65 -30.03 5.85
CA LYS A 204 7.62 -30.96 4.69
C LYS A 204 6.38 -30.81 3.81
N PHE A 205 5.22 -30.53 4.40
CA PHE A 205 3.98 -30.38 3.64
C PHE A 205 3.99 -29.09 2.83
N LEU A 206 4.33 -27.96 3.47
CA LEU A 206 4.40 -26.66 2.81
C LEU A 206 5.51 -26.64 1.75
N TYR A 207 6.68 -27.20 2.05
CA TYR A 207 7.73 -27.34 1.06
C TYR A 207 7.23 -28.12 -0.15
N LYS A 208 6.73 -29.35 0.05
CA LYS A 208 6.37 -30.24 -1.06
C LYS A 208 5.26 -29.68 -1.96
N HIS A 209 4.25 -29.01 -1.40
CA HIS A 209 3.05 -28.63 -2.16
C HIS A 209 2.93 -27.13 -2.47
N VAL A 210 3.68 -26.28 -1.78
CA VAL A 210 3.59 -24.83 -1.91
C VAL A 210 4.91 -24.29 -2.45
N HIS A 211 5.97 -24.38 -1.65
CA HIS A 211 7.22 -23.68 -1.93
C HIS A 211 8.14 -24.38 -2.95
N SER A 212 7.99 -25.70 -3.12
CA SER A 212 8.71 -26.47 -4.15
C SER A 212 8.43 -25.95 -5.56
N LYS A 213 7.25 -25.34 -5.79
CA LYS A 213 6.92 -24.72 -7.08
C LYS A 213 7.91 -23.61 -7.42
N HIS A 214 8.24 -22.75 -6.44
CA HIS A 214 9.24 -21.70 -6.62
C HIS A 214 10.62 -22.30 -6.90
N HIS A 215 11.03 -23.31 -6.13
CA HIS A 215 12.28 -24.06 -6.31
C HIS A 215 12.34 -24.97 -7.55
N THR A 216 11.30 -24.99 -8.39
CA THR A 216 11.44 -25.56 -9.75
C THR A 216 12.32 -24.69 -10.66
N LEU A 217 12.55 -23.44 -10.25
CA LEU A 217 13.50 -22.51 -10.84
C LEU A 217 14.87 -22.59 -10.14
N VAL A 218 15.56 -23.71 -10.34
CA VAL A 218 16.91 -23.97 -9.79
C VAL A 218 17.93 -22.87 -10.13
N VAL A 219 17.78 -22.26 -11.31
CA VAL A 219 18.55 -21.08 -11.73
C VAL A 219 17.59 -19.89 -11.79
N PRO A 220 17.62 -19.00 -10.79
CA PRO A 220 16.74 -17.83 -10.73
C PRO A 220 16.98 -16.88 -11.92
N TYR A 221 15.89 -16.25 -12.35
CA TYR A 221 15.91 -15.14 -13.30
C TYR A 221 14.80 -14.14 -12.99
N ALA A 222 14.95 -12.90 -13.47
CA ALA A 222 14.17 -11.74 -13.02
C ALA A 222 12.64 -11.92 -13.01
N PHE A 223 12.02 -12.28 -14.13
CA PHE A 223 10.56 -12.47 -14.20
C PHE A 223 10.08 -13.78 -13.53
N GLY A 224 10.99 -14.61 -13.03
CA GLY A 224 10.68 -15.79 -12.21
C GLY A 224 10.52 -15.47 -10.72
N ALA A 225 10.81 -14.24 -10.28
CA ALA A 225 10.84 -13.86 -8.87
C ALA A 225 9.52 -14.11 -8.13
N LEU A 226 8.37 -13.91 -8.80
CA LEU A 226 7.04 -14.18 -8.23
C LEU A 226 6.41 -15.47 -8.76
N TYR A 227 7.20 -16.38 -9.34
CA TYR A 227 6.70 -17.68 -9.75
C TYR A 227 6.58 -18.60 -8.54
N ASN A 228 5.47 -18.44 -7.82
CA ASN A 228 5.19 -19.22 -6.61
C ASN A 228 3.74 -19.74 -6.63
N HIS A 229 3.38 -20.53 -5.62
CA HIS A 229 2.01 -21.00 -5.45
C HIS A 229 1.12 -19.84 -4.96
N PRO A 230 -0.14 -19.66 -5.39
CA PRO A 230 -0.96 -18.52 -4.94
C PRO A 230 -1.09 -18.39 -3.41
N LEU A 231 -1.12 -19.52 -2.69
CA LEU A 231 -1.07 -19.54 -1.22
C LEU A 231 0.24 -18.97 -0.66
N GLU A 232 1.36 -19.19 -1.35
CA GLU A 232 2.65 -18.61 -0.98
C GLU A 232 2.63 -17.10 -1.15
N GLY A 233 2.20 -16.60 -2.31
CA GLY A 233 2.05 -15.16 -2.54
C GLY A 233 1.05 -14.50 -1.59
N LEU A 234 0.02 -15.21 -1.14
CA LEU A 234 -0.89 -14.72 -0.10
C LEU A 234 -0.18 -14.59 1.26
N LEU A 235 0.49 -15.66 1.69
CA LEU A 235 1.09 -15.74 3.02
C LEU A 235 2.33 -14.87 3.14
N LEU A 236 3.20 -14.84 2.14
CA LEU A 236 4.43 -14.05 2.14
C LEU A 236 4.16 -12.60 1.75
N ASP A 237 3.61 -12.36 0.56
CA ASP A 237 3.56 -11.01 0.00
C ASP A 237 2.36 -10.22 0.52
N THR A 238 1.14 -10.78 0.45
CA THR A 238 -0.07 -10.04 0.83
C THR A 238 -0.12 -9.79 2.34
N ILE A 239 0.07 -10.82 3.17
CA ILE A 239 0.06 -10.64 4.63
C ILE A 239 1.29 -9.86 5.09
N GLY A 240 2.48 -10.18 4.58
CA GLY A 240 3.71 -9.47 4.93
C GLY A 240 3.65 -7.99 4.55
N GLY A 241 3.16 -7.69 3.35
CA GLY A 241 2.94 -6.33 2.87
C GLY A 241 1.89 -5.59 3.70
N ALA A 242 0.76 -6.22 4.02
CA ALA A 242 -0.26 -5.62 4.88
C ALA A 242 0.29 -5.29 6.28
N LEU A 243 1.07 -6.18 6.88
CA LEU A 243 1.72 -5.91 8.17
C LEU A 243 2.72 -4.75 8.07
N ALA A 244 3.56 -4.72 7.02
CA ALA A 244 4.50 -3.63 6.80
C ALA A 244 3.79 -2.28 6.62
N PHE A 245 2.69 -2.25 5.86
CA PHE A 245 1.85 -1.07 5.66
C PHE A 245 1.23 -0.58 6.97
N LEU A 246 0.58 -1.47 7.71
CA LEU A 246 -0.14 -1.13 8.94
C LEU A 246 0.81 -0.69 10.06
N VAL A 247 1.90 -1.41 10.28
CA VAL A 247 2.84 -1.15 11.38
C VAL A 247 3.65 0.12 11.13
N SER A 248 4.04 0.40 9.88
CA SER A 248 4.73 1.65 9.56
C SER A 248 3.82 2.87 9.63
N GLY A 249 2.50 2.70 9.52
CA GLY A 249 1.54 3.80 9.48
C GLY A 249 1.71 4.69 8.24
N MET A 250 2.26 4.14 7.16
CA MET A 250 2.45 4.87 5.91
C MET A 250 1.12 5.21 5.24
N THR A 251 1.10 6.31 4.46
CA THR A 251 -0.09 6.63 3.65
C THR A 251 -0.21 5.66 2.46
N PRO A 252 -1.39 5.49 1.86
CA PRO A 252 -1.54 4.74 0.61
C PRO A 252 -0.53 5.15 -0.46
N ARG A 253 -0.35 6.47 -0.66
CA ARG A 253 0.65 7.02 -1.59
C ARG A 253 2.09 6.62 -1.24
N THR A 254 2.48 6.73 0.02
CA THR A 254 3.79 6.26 0.49
C THR A 254 3.95 4.75 0.26
N GLY A 255 2.88 3.99 0.45
CA GLY A 255 2.81 2.56 0.17
C GLY A 255 3.06 2.20 -1.27
N ILE A 256 2.53 2.97 -2.24
CA ILE A 256 2.81 2.77 -3.67
C ILE A 256 4.32 2.76 -3.91
N PHE A 257 5.04 3.76 -3.39
CA PHE A 257 6.50 3.85 -3.54
C PHE A 257 7.23 2.71 -2.82
N PHE A 258 6.83 2.41 -1.58
CA PHE A 258 7.46 1.34 -0.79
C PHE A 258 7.31 -0.02 -1.46
N PHE A 259 6.09 -0.40 -1.87
CA PHE A 259 5.85 -1.69 -2.50
C PHE A 259 6.46 -1.78 -3.88
N SER A 260 6.49 -0.69 -4.65
CA SER A 260 7.24 -0.64 -5.90
C SER A 260 8.74 -0.89 -5.68
N PHE A 261 9.31 -0.29 -4.63
CA PHE A 261 10.70 -0.51 -4.26
C PHE A 261 10.96 -1.95 -3.79
N ALA A 262 10.07 -2.52 -2.97
CA ALA A 262 10.14 -3.92 -2.55
C ALA A 262 10.07 -4.87 -3.75
N THR A 263 9.19 -4.59 -4.72
CA THR A 263 9.10 -5.34 -5.98
C THR A 263 10.40 -5.27 -6.79
N VAL A 264 10.97 -4.07 -6.94
CA VAL A 264 12.28 -3.89 -7.58
C VAL A 264 13.33 -4.75 -6.89
N LYS A 265 13.36 -4.74 -5.55
CA LYS A 265 14.32 -5.51 -4.77
C LYS A 265 14.13 -7.02 -4.95
N THR A 266 12.90 -7.52 -4.90
CA THR A 266 12.60 -8.94 -5.14
C THR A 266 13.04 -9.39 -6.53
N VAL A 267 12.79 -8.58 -7.57
CA VAL A 267 13.24 -8.90 -8.94
C VAL A 267 14.77 -8.86 -9.06
N ASP A 268 15.43 -7.88 -8.42
CA ASP A 268 16.89 -7.76 -8.36
C ASP A 268 17.53 -8.99 -7.71
N ASP A 269 16.97 -9.47 -6.60
CA ASP A 269 17.44 -10.66 -5.88
C ASP A 269 17.33 -11.95 -6.70
N HIS A 270 16.46 -11.99 -7.69
CA HIS A 270 16.27 -13.15 -8.56
C HIS A 270 16.88 -12.96 -9.94
N CYS A 271 17.48 -11.81 -10.26
CA CYS A 271 17.77 -11.46 -11.64
C CYS A 271 18.82 -12.36 -12.32
N GLY A 272 19.61 -13.10 -11.54
CA GLY A 272 20.68 -13.97 -12.03
C GLY A 272 21.88 -13.20 -12.61
N LEU A 273 21.93 -11.87 -12.44
CA LEU A 273 23.01 -11.01 -12.90
C LEU A 273 23.79 -10.38 -11.74
N TRP A 274 25.08 -10.19 -11.96
CA TRP A 274 26.00 -9.46 -11.10
C TRP A 274 26.56 -8.25 -11.85
N LEU A 275 25.76 -7.19 -11.94
CA LEU A 275 26.10 -5.99 -12.70
C LEU A 275 27.06 -5.07 -11.92
N PRO A 276 28.06 -4.47 -12.60
CA PRO A 276 28.98 -3.55 -11.96
C PRO A 276 28.24 -2.26 -11.59
N GLY A 277 28.44 -1.79 -10.35
CA GLY A 277 27.81 -0.56 -9.88
C GLY A 277 26.30 -0.68 -9.56
N ASN A 278 25.76 -1.90 -9.41
CA ASN A 278 24.38 -2.06 -8.93
C ASN A 278 24.25 -1.45 -7.52
N LEU A 279 23.51 -0.33 -7.43
CA LEU A 279 23.30 0.40 -6.18
C LEU A 279 22.60 -0.45 -5.12
N LEU A 280 21.71 -1.37 -5.52
CA LEU A 280 21.02 -2.25 -4.58
C LEU A 280 22.00 -3.18 -3.88
N HIS A 281 23.00 -3.71 -4.60
CA HIS A 281 24.03 -4.55 -4.02
C HIS A 281 24.97 -3.79 -3.06
N VAL A 282 25.08 -2.47 -3.20
CA VAL A 282 25.87 -1.62 -2.30
C VAL A 282 25.15 -1.43 -0.96
N PHE A 283 23.84 -1.22 -0.97
CA PHE A 283 23.07 -0.95 0.24
C PHE A 283 22.54 -2.23 0.92
N PHE A 284 22.33 -3.31 0.17
CA PHE A 284 21.70 -4.52 0.65
C PHE A 284 22.59 -5.75 0.44
N SER A 285 22.85 -6.48 1.53
CA SER A 285 23.60 -7.74 1.47
C SER A 285 22.75 -8.90 0.94
N ASN A 286 21.42 -8.76 1.00
CA ASN A 286 20.52 -9.63 0.25
C ASN A 286 20.59 -9.17 -1.21
N ASN A 287 21.00 -10.05 -2.12
CA ASN A 287 21.26 -9.74 -3.51
C ASN A 287 21.18 -11.01 -4.36
N SER A 288 21.40 -10.87 -5.67
CA SER A 288 21.30 -11.98 -6.62
C SER A 288 22.16 -13.19 -6.28
N ALA A 289 23.40 -12.99 -5.82
CA ALA A 289 24.30 -14.09 -5.46
C ALA A 289 23.89 -14.77 -4.14
N TYR A 290 23.42 -13.99 -3.16
CA TYR A 290 22.90 -14.53 -1.90
C TYR A 290 21.69 -15.45 -2.13
N HIS A 291 20.76 -15.01 -2.99
CA HIS A 291 19.55 -15.77 -3.28
C HIS A 291 19.82 -16.92 -4.25
N ASP A 292 20.76 -16.78 -5.18
CA ASP A 292 21.22 -17.90 -6.03
C ASP A 292 21.73 -19.07 -5.18
N VAL A 293 22.55 -18.79 -4.16
CA VAL A 293 23.05 -19.82 -3.23
C VAL A 293 21.91 -20.55 -2.52
N HIS A 294 20.78 -19.89 -2.26
CA HIS A 294 19.60 -20.51 -1.66
C HIS A 294 18.89 -21.49 -2.62
N HIS A 295 18.78 -21.14 -3.91
CA HIS A 295 18.14 -21.99 -4.94
C HIS A 295 19.00 -23.18 -5.38
N GLN A 296 20.30 -23.16 -5.10
CA GLN A 296 21.18 -24.31 -5.32
C GLN A 296 20.75 -25.51 -4.44
N LEU A 297 21.06 -26.74 -4.88
CA LEU A 297 20.54 -27.98 -4.25
C LEU A 297 20.79 -28.10 -2.72
N TYR A 298 21.92 -27.62 -2.22
CA TYR A 298 22.24 -27.58 -0.79
C TYR A 298 21.75 -26.31 -0.08
N GLY A 299 21.34 -25.30 -0.85
CA GLY A 299 20.95 -23.97 -0.41
C GLY A 299 19.62 -23.93 0.35
N SER A 300 18.75 -24.91 0.12
CA SER A 300 17.41 -25.05 0.73
C SER A 300 17.36 -25.08 2.26
N LYS A 301 18.51 -25.07 2.95
CA LYS A 301 18.65 -25.03 4.41
C LYS A 301 19.15 -23.68 4.95
N TYR A 302 19.48 -22.73 4.08
CA TYR A 302 20.16 -21.48 4.41
C TYR A 302 19.58 -20.31 3.62
N ASN A 303 19.95 -19.09 4.03
CA ASN A 303 19.66 -17.85 3.30
C ASN A 303 18.16 -17.62 3.05
N PHE A 304 17.36 -17.66 4.13
CA PHE A 304 15.90 -17.49 4.03
C PHE A 304 15.42 -16.04 4.03
N SER A 305 16.28 -15.09 4.40
CA SER A 305 15.89 -13.69 4.49
C SER A 305 15.58 -13.13 3.10
N GLN A 306 14.55 -12.29 3.02
CA GLN A 306 14.17 -11.53 1.83
C GLN A 306 13.20 -10.41 2.24
N PRO A 307 13.15 -9.28 1.51
CA PRO A 307 13.99 -8.94 0.37
C PRO A 307 15.21 -8.05 0.73
N PHE A 308 15.32 -7.41 1.90
CA PHE A 308 16.32 -6.34 2.09
C PHE A 308 17.59 -6.79 2.80
N PHE A 309 17.47 -7.34 3.99
CA PHE A 309 18.59 -7.63 4.89
C PHE A 309 18.79 -9.14 5.06
N VAL A 310 19.98 -9.53 5.49
CA VAL A 310 20.33 -10.94 5.84
C VAL A 310 20.39 -11.14 7.35
N MET A 311 19.81 -10.20 8.10
CA MET A 311 19.96 -10.07 9.55
C MET A 311 19.45 -11.32 10.27
N TRP A 312 18.27 -11.81 9.92
CA TRP A 312 17.66 -12.96 10.58
C TRP A 312 18.43 -14.26 10.35
N ASP A 313 18.99 -14.46 9.15
CA ASP A 313 19.88 -15.59 8.91
C ASP A 313 21.15 -15.53 9.77
N LYS A 314 21.71 -14.34 9.99
CA LYS A 314 22.87 -14.17 10.86
C LYS A 314 22.52 -14.41 12.34
N ILE A 315 21.38 -13.88 12.80
CA ILE A 315 20.92 -14.04 14.19
C ILE A 315 20.62 -15.50 14.50
N LEU A 316 19.96 -16.21 13.59
CA LEU A 316 19.45 -17.56 13.83
C LEU A 316 20.32 -18.67 13.22
N GLY A 317 21.53 -18.35 12.78
CA GLY A 317 22.53 -19.31 12.31
C GLY A 317 22.16 -20.02 11.00
N THR A 318 21.34 -19.41 10.15
CA THR A 318 20.96 -19.93 8.83
C THR A 318 21.64 -19.18 7.68
N TYR A 319 22.61 -18.31 7.96
CA TYR A 319 23.39 -17.62 6.94
C TYR A 319 24.46 -18.53 6.34
N MET A 320 24.44 -18.70 5.02
CA MET A 320 25.50 -19.35 4.25
C MET A 320 26.34 -18.29 3.53
N PRO A 321 27.60 -18.06 3.97
CA PRO A 321 28.51 -17.16 3.26
C PRO A 321 28.88 -17.73 1.89
N TYR A 322 29.20 -16.85 0.94
CA TYR A 322 29.59 -17.23 -0.42
C TYR A 322 30.78 -16.41 -0.92
N SER A 323 31.53 -16.98 -1.87
CA SER A 323 32.49 -16.28 -2.73
C SER A 323 31.89 -16.13 -4.12
N LEU A 324 32.19 -15.01 -4.78
CA LEU A 324 31.91 -14.82 -6.20
C LEU A 324 33.18 -15.06 -6.99
N GLU A 325 33.19 -16.12 -7.78
CA GLU A 325 34.34 -16.53 -8.59
C GLU A 325 34.06 -16.28 -10.06
N ARG A 326 35.03 -15.70 -10.77
CA ARG A 326 34.92 -15.50 -12.22
C ARG A 326 35.17 -16.82 -12.94
N ARG A 327 34.25 -17.21 -13.83
CA ARG A 327 34.42 -18.41 -14.67
C ARG A 327 35.41 -18.16 -15.81
N LYS A 328 36.07 -19.20 -16.30
CA LYS A 328 37.05 -19.11 -17.41
C LYS A 328 36.40 -18.67 -18.71
N GLU A 329 35.18 -19.14 -18.93
CA GLU A 329 34.31 -18.89 -20.08
C GLU A 329 33.50 -17.58 -19.97
N GLY A 330 33.65 -16.83 -18.87
CA GLY A 330 32.92 -15.60 -18.60
C GLY A 330 31.76 -15.76 -17.61
N GLY A 331 31.41 -14.65 -16.97
CA GLY A 331 30.42 -14.63 -15.89
C GLY A 331 30.99 -14.97 -14.52
N PHE A 332 30.09 -15.18 -13.57
CA PHE A 332 30.40 -15.42 -12.16
C PHE A 332 29.72 -16.69 -11.67
N GLU A 333 30.28 -17.30 -10.63
CA GLU A 333 29.66 -18.41 -9.89
C GLU A 333 29.64 -18.05 -8.41
N ALA A 334 28.47 -18.13 -7.79
CA ALA A 334 28.31 -17.95 -6.34
C ALA A 334 28.56 -19.30 -5.65
N ARG A 335 29.73 -19.46 -5.02
CA ARG A 335 30.11 -20.69 -4.32
C ARG A 335 29.97 -20.51 -2.81
N PRO A 336 29.29 -21.41 -2.09
CA PRO A 336 29.29 -21.38 -0.64
C PRO A 336 30.70 -21.57 -0.09
N ILE A 337 31.04 -20.76 0.90
CA ILE A 337 32.26 -20.92 1.67
C ILE A 337 31.94 -21.93 2.77
N LYS A 338 32.58 -23.11 2.72
CA LYS A 338 32.49 -24.08 3.82
C LYS A 338 32.92 -23.37 5.11
N LEU A 339 31.98 -23.24 6.05
CA LEU A 339 32.31 -22.84 7.41
C LEU A 339 33.30 -23.88 7.94
N LYS A 340 34.51 -23.45 8.31
CA LYS A 340 35.44 -24.32 9.04
C LYS A 340 34.75 -24.67 10.35
N SER A 341 34.35 -25.93 10.48
CA SER A 341 33.75 -26.51 11.69
C SER A 341 34.74 -26.53 12.84
#